data_AF-A0A0D2H2S8-F1
#
_entry.id   AF-A0A0D2H2S8-F1
#
_cell.length_a   1.000
_cell.length_b   1.000
_cell.length_c   1.000
_cell.angle_alpha   90.00
_cell.angle_beta   90.00
_cell.angle_gamma   90.00
#
_symmetry.space_group_name_H-M   'P 1'
#
loop_
_entity.id
_entity.type
_entity.pdbx_description
1 polymer ?
#
loop_
_entity_poly.entity_id
_entity_poly.type
_entity_poly.pdbx_seq_one_letter_code
_entity_poly.pdbx_strand_id
1 'polypeptide(L)'
;MVIFAALTCMVIAIAEHIEADGHSPTDGSPCKRIVRGQAWYREGVRLLSLSSRHADKIMDTVRLFMLETLYMLMRENFRRSSQALCRAVELSFSLGLNDESTWANCSCAETRSRRILWWTIYFFDRRMAYKLGRPYMIRDAEVSVADFTADIRAMESSRVHLPILLTGDLNPSGPIASIPLDGDWIHYLQFNIGWGRLFSKAWDSLYSLTSPRAGSIEEIEIMEALLAKLKRSLPPGMKWQDPASSSSMEADVPDRKVRMRLVIYTRANLLQMLIRNNLHLRGCEKDGEWDSSRSDRSYTTQVCHKLAASTVQAVVSYVRTRRRERSFGTYATLCIIESLHYMLSVPSAEDGIGSDDLEATKALSLEQAWECLNDLSRRQLTIATNALKVLKGIIESRISNPLSLGEQPATASLNIQDHQPPVDQAMINNVASQRGASAEITGPQDLDFSIDPQFTLPVLPGPEVDDESLMGTDMGIWSTEHMMYT
;
A
#
# COMPACT_ATOMS: atom_id res chain seq x y z
N MET A 1 -30.95 -5.20 -8.66
CA MET A 1 -31.47 -4.45 -7.50
C MET A 1 -30.68 -4.71 -6.23
N VAL A 2 -30.64 -5.92 -5.66
CA VAL A 2 -29.94 -6.17 -4.37
C VAL A 2 -28.45 -5.81 -4.40
N ILE A 3 -27.72 -6.23 -5.44
CA ILE A 3 -26.26 -5.95 -5.54
C ILE A 3 -25.94 -4.47 -5.76
N PHE A 4 -26.79 -3.77 -6.51
CA PHE A 4 -26.71 -2.33 -6.69
C PHE A 4 -26.92 -1.62 -5.35
N ALA A 5 -27.93 -2.02 -4.57
CA ALA A 5 -28.15 -1.49 -3.23
C ALA A 5 -26.95 -1.74 -2.31
N ALA A 6 -26.35 -2.95 -2.35
CA ALA A 6 -25.13 -3.26 -1.61
C ALA A 6 -23.96 -2.33 -2.00
N LEU A 7 -23.74 -2.10 -3.30
CA LEU A 7 -22.72 -1.18 -3.80
C LEU A 7 -22.97 0.24 -3.30
N THR A 8 -24.21 0.71 -3.38
CA THR A 8 -24.59 2.04 -2.88
C THR A 8 -24.34 2.16 -1.37
N CYS A 9 -24.71 1.15 -0.57
CA CYS A 9 -24.42 1.13 0.86
C CYS A 9 -22.92 1.22 1.14
N MET A 10 -22.07 0.51 0.40
CA MET A 10 -20.61 0.60 0.55
C MET A 10 -20.07 1.97 0.15
N VAL A 11 -20.55 2.56 -0.94
CA VAL A 11 -20.17 3.91 -1.36
C VAL A 11 -20.59 4.94 -0.31
N ILE A 12 -21.78 4.83 0.28
CA ILE A 12 -22.23 5.71 1.37
C ILE A 12 -21.39 5.49 2.63
N ALA A 13 -21.04 4.25 2.98
CA ALA A 13 -20.17 3.96 4.11
C ALA A 13 -18.79 4.62 3.97
N ILE A 14 -18.24 4.58 2.75
CA ILE A 14 -17.00 5.25 2.37
C ILE A 14 -17.20 6.77 2.42
N ALA A 15 -18.28 7.31 1.85
CA ALA A 15 -18.57 8.74 1.85
C ALA A 15 -18.70 9.28 3.30
N GLU A 16 -19.50 8.63 4.15
CA GLU A 16 -19.63 9.01 5.58
C GLU A 16 -18.28 9.07 6.31
N HIS A 17 -17.35 8.19 5.92
CA HIS A 17 -15.97 8.18 6.42
C HIS A 17 -15.10 9.29 5.81
N ILE A 18 -15.20 9.51 4.49
CA ILE A 18 -14.36 10.43 3.70
C ILE A 18 -14.82 11.89 3.84
N GLU A 19 -16.09 12.19 3.59
CA GLU A 19 -16.59 13.56 3.43
C GLU A 19 -18.09 13.69 3.72
N ALA A 20 -18.43 14.84 4.29
CA ALA A 20 -19.50 15.68 3.78
C ALA A 20 -19.22 17.05 4.41
N ASP A 21 -18.93 18.04 3.57
CA ASP A 21 -18.61 19.40 3.96
C ASP A 21 -19.57 19.91 5.04
N GLY A 22 -19.03 20.66 6.01
CA GLY A 22 -19.79 21.34 7.06
C GLY A 22 -20.67 22.49 6.56
N HIS A 23 -21.50 22.25 5.55
CA HIS A 23 -22.53 23.20 5.11
C HIS A 23 -23.92 22.87 5.67
N SER A 24 -24.06 21.75 6.39
CA SER A 24 -25.29 21.50 7.15
C SER A 24 -25.07 21.78 8.64
N PRO A 25 -25.74 22.78 9.23
CA PRO A 25 -25.75 22.99 10.67
C PRO A 25 -26.43 21.84 11.46
N THR A 26 -26.92 20.79 10.78
CA THR A 26 -27.52 19.59 11.39
C THR A 26 -26.59 18.38 11.48
N ASP A 27 -25.35 18.46 10.96
CA ASP A 27 -24.49 17.28 10.88
C ASP A 27 -23.91 16.91 12.25
N GLY A 28 -24.30 15.73 12.75
CA GLY A 28 -24.00 15.26 14.10
C GLY A 28 -22.50 15.09 14.37
N SER A 29 -22.13 14.97 15.66
CA SER A 29 -20.74 14.78 16.08
C SER A 29 -20.02 13.68 15.28
N PRO A 30 -18.71 13.79 15.06
CA PRO A 30 -17.92 12.79 14.34
C PRO A 30 -18.15 11.33 14.72
N CYS A 31 -18.39 11.06 16.00
CA CYS A 31 -18.71 9.72 16.51
C CYS A 31 -20.00 9.18 15.88
N LYS A 32 -21.04 10.00 15.72
CA LYS A 32 -22.30 9.63 15.06
C LYS A 32 -22.09 9.27 13.58
N ARG A 33 -21.16 9.93 12.89
CA ARG A 33 -20.82 9.63 11.49
C ARG A 33 -20.11 8.29 11.33
N ILE A 34 -19.18 7.97 12.23
CA ILE A 34 -18.51 6.65 12.25
C ILE A 34 -19.56 5.55 12.45
N VAL A 35 -20.49 5.73 13.39
CA VAL A 35 -21.58 4.78 13.64
C VAL A 35 -22.48 4.63 12.41
N ARG A 36 -22.86 5.74 11.75
CA ARG A 36 -23.63 5.69 10.48
C ARG A 36 -22.89 4.94 9.38
N GLY A 37 -21.62 5.26 9.15
CA GLY A 37 -20.80 4.58 8.15
C GLY A 37 -20.68 3.08 8.42
N GLN A 38 -20.55 2.68 9.69
CA GLN A 38 -20.55 1.27 10.08
C GLN A 38 -21.91 0.60 9.83
N ALA A 39 -23.02 1.28 10.10
CA ALA A 39 -24.35 0.75 9.82
C ALA A 39 -24.56 0.50 8.31
N TRP A 40 -24.18 1.47 7.47
CA TRP A 40 -24.21 1.31 6.01
C TRP A 40 -23.31 0.17 5.53
N TYR A 41 -22.11 0.04 6.10
CA TYR A 41 -21.23 -1.07 5.80
C TYR A 41 -21.87 -2.43 6.13
N ARG A 42 -22.42 -2.59 7.34
CA ARG A 42 -23.08 -3.84 7.77
C ARG A 42 -24.25 -4.17 6.85
N GLU A 43 -25.04 -3.18 6.47
CA GLU A 43 -26.15 -3.36 5.54
C GLU A 43 -25.66 -3.78 4.14
N GLY A 44 -24.58 -3.17 3.64
CA GLY A 44 -23.97 -3.57 2.38
C GLY A 44 -23.51 -5.03 2.38
N VAL A 45 -22.85 -5.48 3.45
CA VAL A 45 -22.43 -6.88 3.61
C VAL A 45 -23.63 -7.82 3.70
N ARG A 46 -24.67 -7.45 4.45
CA ARG A 46 -25.91 -8.22 4.58
C ARG A 46 -26.63 -8.37 3.24
N LEU A 47 -26.70 -7.30 2.44
CA LEU A 47 -27.30 -7.35 1.11
C LEU A 47 -26.47 -8.20 0.13
N LEU A 48 -25.15 -8.18 0.26
CA LEU A 48 -24.26 -9.04 -0.53
C LEU A 48 -24.49 -10.52 -0.22
N SER A 49 -24.65 -10.91 1.05
CA SER A 49 -24.90 -12.31 1.41
C SER A 49 -26.25 -12.83 0.90
N LEU A 50 -27.22 -11.93 0.68
CA LEU A 50 -28.51 -12.24 0.06
C LEU A 50 -28.46 -12.27 -1.47
N SER A 51 -27.37 -11.82 -2.09
CA SER A 51 -27.26 -11.78 -3.55
C SER A 51 -26.92 -13.17 -4.11
N SER A 52 -27.72 -13.64 -5.07
CA SER A 52 -27.50 -14.94 -5.72
C SER A 52 -26.26 -14.93 -6.63
N ARG A 53 -25.48 -16.02 -6.60
CA ARG A 53 -24.21 -16.27 -7.33
C ARG A 53 -24.37 -16.43 -8.85
N HIS A 54 -25.10 -15.54 -9.52
CA HIS A 54 -25.22 -15.57 -10.99
C HIS A 54 -24.01 -14.85 -11.63
N ALA A 55 -23.51 -15.39 -12.74
CA ALA A 55 -22.35 -14.86 -13.49
C ALA A 55 -22.42 -13.36 -13.77
N ASP A 56 -23.59 -12.86 -14.18
CA ASP A 56 -23.82 -11.43 -14.50
C ASP A 56 -23.65 -10.48 -13.30
N LYS A 57 -23.65 -11.00 -12.07
CA LYS A 57 -23.49 -10.23 -10.83
C LYS A 57 -22.08 -10.32 -10.26
N ILE A 58 -21.23 -11.20 -10.79
CA ILE A 58 -19.90 -11.48 -10.24
C ILE A 58 -18.99 -10.24 -10.33
N MET A 59 -19.09 -9.45 -11.41
CA MET A 59 -18.30 -8.22 -11.54
C MET A 59 -18.63 -7.17 -10.48
N ASP A 60 -19.91 -7.05 -10.13
CA ASP A 60 -20.35 -6.16 -9.05
C ASP A 60 -19.89 -6.69 -7.68
N THR A 61 -19.80 -8.01 -7.51
CA THR A 61 -19.19 -8.62 -6.33
C THR A 61 -17.70 -8.28 -6.23
N VAL A 62 -16.94 -8.30 -7.33
CA VAL A 62 -15.54 -7.83 -7.34
C VAL A 62 -15.46 -6.36 -6.93
N ARG A 63 -16.31 -5.49 -7.50
CA ARG A 63 -16.39 -4.07 -7.12
C ARG A 63 -16.70 -3.89 -5.63
N LEU A 64 -17.61 -4.69 -5.08
CA LEU A 64 -17.94 -4.69 -3.65
C LEU A 64 -16.73 -5.05 -2.79
N PHE A 65 -16.00 -6.12 -3.11
CA PHE A 65 -14.80 -6.49 -2.37
C PHE A 65 -13.70 -5.42 -2.46
N MET A 66 -13.59 -4.70 -3.58
CA MET A 66 -12.68 -3.56 -3.68
C MET A 66 -13.11 -2.36 -2.84
N LEU A 67 -14.41 -2.07 -2.76
CA LEU A 67 -14.93 -1.05 -1.85
C LEU A 67 -14.75 -1.47 -0.37
N GLU A 68 -14.98 -2.73 -0.03
CA GLU A 68 -14.72 -3.28 1.31
C GLU A 68 -13.23 -3.18 1.65
N THR A 69 -12.34 -3.52 0.73
CA THR A 69 -10.87 -3.37 0.87
C THR A 69 -10.52 -1.93 1.21
N LEU A 70 -11.05 -0.96 0.45
CA LEU A 70 -10.81 0.46 0.67
C LEU A 70 -11.39 0.93 2.02
N TYR A 71 -12.63 0.58 2.34
CA TYR A 71 -13.27 0.96 3.60
C TYR A 71 -12.50 0.43 4.82
N MET A 72 -12.08 -0.83 4.78
CA MET A 72 -11.28 -1.43 5.85
C MET A 72 -9.89 -0.82 5.96
N LEU A 73 -9.26 -0.46 4.84
CA LEU A 73 -7.98 0.24 4.84
C LEU A 73 -8.09 1.62 5.52
N MET A 74 -9.17 2.37 5.21
CA MET A 74 -9.41 3.67 5.85
C MET A 74 -9.71 3.55 7.36
N ARG A 75 -10.24 2.39 7.78
CA ARG A 75 -10.48 2.04 9.19
C ARG A 75 -9.29 1.37 9.88
N GLU A 76 -8.14 1.29 9.22
CA GLU A 76 -6.93 0.62 9.72
C GLU A 76 -7.11 -0.87 10.05
N ASN A 77 -8.18 -1.50 9.55
CA ASN A 77 -8.35 -2.94 9.69
C ASN A 77 -7.66 -3.65 8.52
N PHE A 78 -6.32 -3.71 8.58
CA PHE A 78 -5.51 -4.28 7.51
C PHE A 78 -5.80 -5.77 7.28
N ARG A 79 -6.11 -6.53 8.33
CA ARG A 79 -6.49 -7.95 8.23
C ARG A 79 -7.75 -8.12 7.38
N ARG A 80 -8.84 -7.42 7.71
CA ARG A 80 -10.09 -7.50 6.90
C ARG A 80 -9.91 -6.92 5.51
N SER A 81 -9.13 -5.86 5.37
CA SER A 81 -8.79 -5.28 4.07
C SER A 81 -8.08 -6.31 3.18
N SER A 82 -7.08 -7.02 3.71
CA SER A 82 -6.37 -8.09 3.01
C SER A 82 -7.29 -9.26 2.65
N GLN A 83 -8.19 -9.70 3.55
CA GLN A 83 -9.15 -10.77 3.27
C GLN A 83 -10.15 -10.39 2.16
N ALA A 84 -10.66 -9.15 2.17
CA ALA A 84 -11.52 -8.65 1.09
C ALA A 84 -10.76 -8.59 -0.25
N LEU A 85 -9.50 -8.14 -0.23
CA LEU A 85 -8.66 -8.08 -1.41
C LEU A 85 -8.38 -9.48 -1.98
N CYS A 86 -8.08 -10.47 -1.15
CA CYS A 86 -7.88 -11.86 -1.59
C CYS A 86 -9.10 -12.38 -2.36
N ARG A 87 -10.31 -12.13 -1.83
CA ARG A 87 -11.58 -12.50 -2.49
C ARG A 87 -11.76 -11.75 -3.82
N ALA A 88 -11.37 -10.48 -3.90
CA ALA A 88 -11.41 -9.71 -5.15
C ALA A 88 -10.45 -10.30 -6.20
N VAL A 89 -9.22 -10.64 -5.80
CA VAL A 89 -8.19 -11.25 -6.66
C VAL A 89 -8.68 -12.58 -7.21
N GLU A 90 -9.07 -13.51 -6.34
CA GLU A 90 -9.61 -14.83 -6.73
C GLU A 90 -10.75 -14.71 -7.74
N LEU A 91 -11.74 -13.87 -7.42
CA LEU A 91 -12.91 -13.68 -8.27
C LEU A 91 -12.56 -13.00 -9.61
N SER A 92 -11.61 -12.08 -9.62
CA SER A 92 -11.15 -11.43 -10.85
C SER A 92 -10.46 -12.40 -11.82
N PHE A 93 -9.69 -13.38 -11.31
CA PHE A 93 -9.14 -14.45 -12.12
C PHE A 93 -10.24 -15.37 -12.65
N SER A 94 -11.21 -15.73 -11.82
CA SER A 94 -12.35 -16.58 -12.26
C SER A 94 -13.16 -15.95 -13.41
N LEU A 95 -13.13 -14.61 -13.52
CA LEU A 95 -13.78 -13.84 -14.57
C LEU A 95 -12.92 -13.63 -15.82
N GLY A 96 -11.65 -14.03 -15.82
CA GLY A 96 -10.71 -13.68 -16.89
C GLY A 96 -10.40 -12.18 -16.98
N LEU A 97 -10.57 -11.41 -15.89
CA LEU A 97 -10.26 -9.97 -15.90
C LEU A 97 -8.77 -9.69 -16.12
N ASN A 98 -7.91 -10.69 -15.95
CA ASN A 98 -6.48 -10.63 -16.21
C ASN A 98 -6.11 -10.81 -17.69
N ASP A 99 -7.05 -11.16 -18.57
CA ASP A 99 -6.80 -11.34 -20.00
C ASP A 99 -7.88 -10.67 -20.86
N GLU A 100 -7.49 -9.58 -21.54
CA GLU A 100 -8.37 -8.83 -22.44
C GLU A 100 -8.94 -9.69 -23.58
N SER A 101 -8.26 -10.76 -23.98
CA SER A 101 -8.74 -11.65 -25.05
C SER A 101 -10.06 -12.36 -24.69
N THR A 102 -10.33 -12.53 -23.40
CA THR A 102 -11.53 -13.20 -22.88
C THR A 102 -12.76 -12.28 -22.85
N TRP A 103 -12.61 -10.98 -23.11
CA TRP A 103 -13.67 -9.98 -22.99
C TRP A 103 -14.53 -9.91 -24.26
N ALA A 104 -15.12 -11.04 -24.64
CA ALA A 104 -16.00 -11.11 -25.81
C ALA A 104 -17.22 -10.18 -25.67
N ASN A 105 -17.64 -9.58 -26.79
CA ASN A 105 -18.86 -8.77 -26.91
C ASN A 105 -18.96 -7.56 -25.94
N CYS A 106 -17.83 -7.07 -25.41
CA CYS A 106 -17.81 -5.89 -24.55
C CYS A 106 -17.90 -4.59 -25.35
N SER A 107 -18.72 -3.64 -24.90
CA SER A 107 -18.69 -2.27 -25.40
C SER A 107 -17.38 -1.57 -24.99
N CYS A 108 -16.99 -0.50 -25.69
CA CYS A 108 -15.81 0.29 -25.30
C CYS A 108 -15.87 0.77 -23.84
N ALA A 109 -17.05 1.13 -23.34
CA ALA A 109 -17.25 1.55 -21.96
C ALA A 109 -17.06 0.40 -20.96
N GLU A 110 -17.55 -0.79 -21.30
CA GLU A 110 -17.40 -2.01 -20.51
C GLU A 110 -15.94 -2.45 -20.45
N THR A 111 -15.25 -2.51 -21.59
CA THR A 111 -13.81 -2.80 -21.68
C THR A 111 -13.00 -1.82 -20.83
N ARG A 112 -13.32 -0.53 -20.88
CA ARG A 112 -12.66 0.48 -20.05
C ARG A 112 -12.90 0.25 -18.55
N SER A 113 -14.14 -0.07 -18.17
CA SER A 113 -14.52 -0.38 -16.78
C SER A 113 -13.75 -1.60 -16.24
N ARG A 114 -13.65 -2.67 -17.03
CA ARG A 114 -12.88 -3.88 -16.70
C ARG A 114 -11.39 -3.59 -16.53
N ARG A 115 -10.79 -2.84 -17.46
CA ARG A 115 -9.39 -2.42 -17.39
C ARG A 115 -9.09 -1.61 -16.14
N ILE A 116 -9.95 -0.63 -15.80
CA ILE A 116 -9.80 0.16 -14.57
C ILE A 116 -9.90 -0.74 -13.33
N LEU A 117 -10.90 -1.62 -13.28
CA LEU A 117 -11.12 -2.52 -12.15
C LEU A 117 -9.92 -3.45 -11.96
N TRP A 118 -9.45 -4.10 -13.03
CA TRP A 118 -8.28 -4.95 -13.03
C TRP A 118 -7.03 -4.24 -12.50
N TRP A 119 -6.68 -3.08 -13.07
CA TRP A 119 -5.50 -2.34 -12.64
C TRP A 119 -5.63 -1.78 -11.22
N THR A 120 -6.86 -1.53 -10.75
CA THR A 120 -7.11 -1.18 -9.34
C THR A 120 -6.80 -2.36 -8.44
N ILE A 121 -7.27 -3.57 -8.75
CA ILE A 121 -6.98 -4.79 -7.98
C ILE A 121 -5.47 -5.06 -7.98
N TYR A 122 -4.84 -5.05 -9.15
CA TYR A 122 -3.40 -5.23 -9.34
C TYR A 122 -2.57 -4.29 -8.47
N PHE A 123 -2.94 -3.00 -8.43
CA PHE A 123 -2.26 -2.00 -7.63
C PHE A 123 -2.49 -2.23 -6.13
N PHE A 124 -3.73 -2.53 -5.72
CA PHE A 124 -4.05 -2.73 -4.31
C PHE A 124 -3.40 -3.99 -3.73
N ASP A 125 -3.24 -5.06 -4.52
CA ASP A 125 -2.46 -6.26 -4.18
C ASP A 125 -1.04 -5.86 -3.74
N ARG A 126 -0.33 -5.11 -4.58
CA ARG A 126 1.04 -4.63 -4.30
C ARG A 126 1.09 -3.61 -3.18
N ARG A 127 0.08 -2.74 -3.08
CA ARG A 127 -0.03 -1.79 -1.96
C ARG A 127 -0.22 -2.51 -0.63
N MET A 128 -0.99 -3.61 -0.62
CA MET A 128 -1.20 -4.40 0.58
C MET A 128 0.03 -5.23 0.93
N ALA A 129 0.67 -5.86 -0.05
CA ALA A 129 1.97 -6.52 0.10
C ALA A 129 3.02 -5.59 0.70
N TYR A 130 3.15 -4.38 0.16
CA TYR A 130 4.00 -3.31 0.67
C TYR A 130 3.67 -2.96 2.14
N LYS A 131 2.39 -2.85 2.49
CA LYS A 131 1.96 -2.45 3.85
C LYS A 131 2.09 -3.56 4.88
N LEU A 132 1.96 -4.81 4.47
CA LEU A 132 1.99 -5.96 5.37
C LEU A 132 3.34 -6.68 5.41
N GLY A 133 4.28 -6.32 4.53
CA GLY A 133 5.55 -7.05 4.40
C GLY A 133 5.34 -8.49 3.93
N ARG A 134 4.41 -8.72 3.01
CA ARG A 134 4.06 -10.07 2.53
C ARG A 134 4.14 -10.16 1.01
N PRO A 135 4.34 -11.36 0.43
CA PRO A 135 4.29 -11.55 -1.02
C PRO A 135 2.98 -11.08 -1.63
N TYR A 136 3.06 -10.47 -2.81
CA TYR A 136 1.91 -10.10 -3.62
C TYR A 136 1.31 -11.34 -4.31
N MET A 137 0.02 -11.29 -4.65
CA MET A 137 -0.73 -12.44 -5.18
C MET A 137 -0.68 -12.53 -6.72
N ILE A 138 -0.75 -11.39 -7.40
CA ILE A 138 -0.86 -11.33 -8.87
C ILE A 138 0.54 -11.26 -9.50
N ARG A 139 0.98 -12.35 -10.11
CA ARG A 139 2.24 -12.42 -10.87
C ARG A 139 2.13 -11.64 -12.18
N ASP A 140 3.16 -10.85 -12.52
CA ASP A 140 3.19 -10.05 -13.76
C ASP A 140 3.03 -10.91 -15.03
N ALA A 141 3.49 -12.17 -15.00
CA ALA A 141 3.36 -13.12 -16.10
C ALA A 141 1.91 -13.52 -16.41
N GLU A 142 0.99 -13.35 -15.45
CA GLU A 142 -0.42 -13.72 -15.58
C GLU A 142 -1.29 -12.54 -16.06
N VAL A 143 -0.65 -11.43 -16.50
CA VAL A 143 -1.33 -10.18 -16.86
C VAL A 143 -1.26 -9.93 -18.36
N SER A 144 -2.41 -10.08 -19.03
CA SER A 144 -2.65 -9.79 -20.45
C SER A 144 -3.70 -8.68 -20.60
N VAL A 145 -3.49 -7.57 -19.88
CA VAL A 145 -4.35 -6.37 -19.94
C VAL A 145 -3.52 -5.18 -20.37
N ALA A 146 -4.03 -4.38 -21.31
CA ALA A 146 -3.34 -3.18 -21.76
C ALA A 146 -3.33 -2.15 -20.62
N ASP A 147 -2.18 -1.48 -20.44
CA ASP A 147 -2.11 -0.30 -19.58
C ASP A 147 -2.57 0.96 -20.33
N PHE A 148 -2.48 2.11 -19.69
CA PHE A 148 -3.00 3.37 -20.23
C PHE A 148 -1.96 4.14 -21.07
N THR A 149 -0.84 3.53 -21.44
CA THR A 149 0.20 4.19 -22.24
C THR A 149 -0.32 4.60 -23.61
N ALA A 150 -1.15 3.76 -24.25
CA ALA A 150 -1.75 4.09 -25.54
C ALA A 150 -2.73 5.27 -25.43
N ASP A 151 -3.57 5.30 -24.37
CA ASP A 151 -4.47 6.42 -24.08
C ASP A 151 -3.68 7.73 -23.91
N ILE A 152 -2.55 7.70 -23.19
CA ILE A 152 -1.69 8.87 -22.99
C ILE A 152 -1.14 9.38 -24.33
N ARG A 153 -0.57 8.49 -25.16
CA ARG A 153 -0.03 8.87 -26.47
C ARG A 153 -1.11 9.44 -27.39
N ALA A 154 -2.32 8.88 -27.37
CA ALA A 154 -3.44 9.39 -28.15
C ALA A 154 -3.83 10.81 -27.71
N MET A 155 -3.94 11.06 -26.39
CA MET A 155 -4.23 12.38 -25.85
C MET A 155 -3.16 13.42 -26.21
N GLU A 156 -1.87 13.05 -26.13
CA GLU A 156 -0.75 13.91 -26.50
C GLU A 156 -0.80 14.25 -28.00
N SER A 157 -1.10 13.27 -28.84
CA SER A 157 -1.22 13.47 -30.30
C SER A 157 -2.40 14.39 -30.65
N SER A 158 -3.54 14.25 -29.97
CA SER A 158 -4.71 15.14 -30.17
C SER A 158 -4.42 16.58 -29.73
N ARG A 159 -3.63 16.80 -28.67
CA ARG A 159 -3.22 18.15 -28.25
C ARG A 159 -2.34 18.86 -29.27
N VAL A 160 -1.53 18.12 -30.02
CA VAL A 160 -0.68 18.66 -31.10
C VAL A 160 -1.51 19.12 -32.30
N HIS A 161 -2.73 18.59 -32.51
CA HIS A 161 -3.62 19.00 -33.61
C HIS A 161 -4.66 20.06 -33.24
N LEU A 162 -4.76 20.43 -31.95
CA LEU A 162 -5.69 21.44 -31.44
C LEU A 162 -5.16 22.90 -31.30
N PRO A 163 -4.04 23.37 -31.91
CA PRO A 163 -3.72 24.81 -31.88
C PRO A 163 -4.47 25.70 -32.90
N ILE A 164 -5.43 25.21 -33.71
CA ILE A 164 -6.01 26.04 -34.80
C ILE A 164 -7.55 26.11 -34.83
N LEU A 165 -8.31 25.23 -34.18
CA LEU A 165 -9.78 25.29 -34.29
C LEU A 165 -10.45 25.06 -32.94
N LEU A 166 -11.30 26.03 -32.56
CA LEU A 166 -12.37 25.99 -31.54
C LEU A 166 -12.10 26.71 -30.20
N THR A 167 -11.93 28.03 -30.28
CA THR A 167 -12.91 28.93 -29.63
C THR A 167 -14.28 28.68 -30.28
N GLY A 168 -15.17 27.93 -29.64
CA GLY A 168 -16.54 27.76 -30.12
C GLY A 168 -17.22 26.50 -29.59
N ASP A 169 -18.08 26.69 -28.60
CA ASP A 169 -19.29 25.95 -28.27
C ASP A 169 -19.29 24.41 -28.35
N LEU A 170 -19.22 23.76 -27.18
CA LEU A 170 -19.69 22.39 -27.00
C LEU A 170 -21.04 22.40 -26.28
N ASN A 171 -22.10 22.10 -27.05
CA ASN A 171 -23.45 21.82 -26.56
C ASN A 171 -23.45 20.66 -25.53
N PRO A 172 -24.08 20.81 -24.34
CA PRO A 172 -24.18 19.75 -23.34
C PRO A 172 -25.53 19.03 -23.42
N SER A 173 -25.82 18.31 -24.51
CA SER A 173 -27.06 17.53 -24.63
C SER A 173 -26.82 16.16 -25.28
N GLY A 174 -26.42 15.20 -24.45
CA GLY A 174 -26.41 13.76 -24.74
C GLY A 174 -26.63 12.99 -23.43
N PRO A 175 -27.32 11.83 -23.45
CA PRO A 175 -27.80 11.17 -22.24
C PRO A 175 -26.66 10.48 -21.49
N ILE A 176 -26.07 11.13 -20.47
CA ILE A 176 -25.17 10.56 -19.42
C ILE A 176 -24.27 9.41 -19.91
N ALA A 177 -23.74 9.52 -21.12
CA ALA A 177 -22.96 8.50 -21.78
C ALA A 177 -21.51 8.87 -21.62
N SER A 178 -20.79 8.10 -20.79
CA SER A 178 -19.35 8.15 -20.58
C SER A 178 -18.79 9.54 -20.24
N ILE A 179 -18.77 9.90 -18.95
CA ILE A 179 -17.85 10.95 -18.48
C ILE A 179 -16.44 10.52 -18.93
N PRO A 180 -15.77 11.26 -19.83
CA PRO A 180 -14.41 10.93 -20.22
C PRO A 180 -13.55 10.88 -18.96
N LEU A 181 -12.77 9.81 -18.78
CA LEU A 181 -11.74 9.83 -17.75
C LEU A 181 -10.86 11.04 -18.04
N ASP A 182 -10.85 12.00 -17.11
CA ASP A 182 -9.97 13.16 -17.18
C ASP A 182 -8.53 12.68 -17.38
N GLY A 183 -7.77 13.33 -18.26
CA GLY A 183 -6.38 12.97 -18.56
C GLY A 183 -5.55 12.90 -17.29
N ASP A 184 -5.87 13.72 -16.28
CA ASP A 184 -5.25 13.66 -14.97
C ASP A 184 -5.38 12.27 -14.31
N TRP A 185 -6.57 11.68 -14.34
CA TRP A 185 -6.82 10.36 -13.76
C TRP A 185 -6.07 9.26 -14.50
N ILE A 186 -5.97 9.36 -15.82
CA ILE A 186 -5.25 8.40 -16.65
C ILE A 186 -3.75 8.37 -16.27
N HIS A 187 -3.12 9.55 -16.11
CA HIS A 187 -1.73 9.62 -15.66
C HIS A 187 -1.55 9.09 -14.24
N TYR A 188 -2.51 9.38 -13.34
CA TYR A 188 -2.49 8.83 -11.98
C TYR A 188 -2.57 7.30 -11.99
N LEU A 189 -3.49 6.70 -12.76
CA LEU A 189 -3.59 5.25 -12.89
C LEU A 189 -2.31 4.65 -13.48
N GLN A 190 -1.80 5.22 -14.57
CA GLN A 190 -0.57 4.74 -15.22
C GLN A 190 0.63 4.77 -14.27
N PHE A 191 0.77 5.84 -13.48
CA PHE A 191 1.82 5.91 -12.47
C PHE A 191 1.70 4.78 -11.44
N ASN A 192 0.48 4.50 -10.94
CA ASN A 192 0.26 3.44 -9.96
C ASN A 192 0.53 2.04 -10.52
N ILE A 193 0.24 1.81 -11.81
CA ILE A 193 0.61 0.57 -12.52
C ILE A 193 2.14 0.44 -12.58
N GLY A 194 2.83 1.51 -13.01
CA GLY A 194 4.29 1.54 -13.07
C GLY A 194 4.95 1.37 -11.70
N TRP A 195 4.41 2.01 -10.67
CA TRP A 195 4.83 1.86 -9.29
C TRP A 195 4.66 0.42 -8.83
N GLY A 196 3.52 -0.20 -9.14
CA GLY A 196 3.24 -1.59 -8.80
C GLY A 196 4.22 -2.56 -9.45
N ARG A 197 4.46 -2.44 -10.76
CA ARG A 197 5.46 -3.24 -11.48
C ARG A 197 6.86 -3.09 -10.88
N LEU A 198 7.24 -1.86 -10.51
CA LEU A 198 8.53 -1.60 -9.87
C LEU A 198 8.62 -2.23 -8.48
N PHE A 199 7.56 -2.12 -7.68
CA PHE A 199 7.48 -2.77 -6.37
C PHE A 199 7.63 -4.29 -6.49
N SER A 200 6.94 -4.95 -7.41
CA SER A 200 7.08 -6.40 -7.62
C SER A 200 8.52 -6.80 -7.97
N LYS A 201 9.18 -6.04 -8.86
CA LYS A 201 10.59 -6.27 -9.19
C LYS A 201 11.50 -6.12 -7.97
N ALA A 202 11.33 -5.04 -7.21
CA ALA A 202 12.10 -4.83 -6.00
C ALA A 202 11.82 -5.91 -4.95
N TRP A 203 10.56 -6.35 -4.81
CA TRP A 203 10.19 -7.45 -3.92
C TRP A 203 10.94 -8.74 -4.28
N ASP A 204 10.85 -9.15 -5.54
CA ASP A 204 11.46 -10.40 -6.02
C ASP A 204 12.99 -10.34 -5.96
N SER A 205 13.59 -9.19 -6.27
CA SER A 205 15.05 -9.07 -6.31
C SER A 205 15.69 -8.77 -4.96
N LEU A 206 15.00 -8.08 -4.03
CA LEU A 206 15.59 -7.59 -2.76
C LEU A 206 14.95 -8.18 -1.47
N TYR A 207 13.67 -8.56 -1.48
CA TYR A 207 12.93 -8.88 -0.23
C TYR A 207 12.46 -10.32 -0.12
N SER A 208 12.23 -11.00 -1.24
CA SER A 208 11.85 -12.41 -1.25
C SER A 208 12.76 -13.24 -0.33
N LEU A 209 12.22 -14.30 0.28
CA LEU A 209 12.97 -15.16 1.20
C LEU A 209 14.24 -15.72 0.55
N THR A 210 14.17 -15.99 -0.75
CA THR A 210 15.30 -16.48 -1.57
C THR A 210 15.83 -15.38 -2.50
N SER A 211 15.70 -14.11 -2.12
CA SER A 211 16.12 -12.97 -2.92
C SER A 211 17.61 -13.11 -3.28
N PRO A 212 17.94 -13.15 -4.59
CA PRO A 212 19.31 -13.41 -5.04
C PRO A 212 20.23 -12.22 -4.87
N ARG A 213 19.68 -11.01 -4.68
CA ARG A 213 20.38 -9.73 -4.69
C ARG A 213 20.07 -8.87 -3.47
N ALA A 214 19.58 -9.48 -2.39
CA ALA A 214 19.38 -8.79 -1.12
C ALA A 214 20.67 -8.06 -0.69
N GLY A 215 20.54 -6.79 -0.37
CA GLY A 215 21.65 -5.91 0.02
C GLY A 215 22.58 -5.49 -1.13
N SER A 216 22.27 -5.83 -2.39
CA SER A 216 23.08 -5.44 -3.55
C SER A 216 22.87 -3.97 -3.91
N ILE A 217 23.95 -3.19 -3.88
CA ILE A 217 23.94 -1.77 -4.25
C ILE A 217 23.59 -1.60 -5.72
N GLU A 218 24.16 -2.42 -6.61
CA GLU A 218 23.85 -2.39 -8.05
C GLU A 218 22.35 -2.57 -8.29
N GLU A 219 21.72 -3.55 -7.63
CA GLU A 219 20.29 -3.80 -7.78
C GLU A 219 19.45 -2.63 -7.24
N ILE A 220 19.86 -2.05 -6.11
CA ILE A 220 19.23 -0.85 -5.53
C ILE A 220 19.30 0.32 -6.53
N GLU A 221 20.47 0.59 -7.12
CA GLU A 221 20.66 1.66 -8.10
C GLU A 221 19.85 1.43 -9.38
N ILE A 222 19.75 0.19 -9.85
CA ILE A 222 18.87 -0.18 -10.97
C ILE A 222 17.42 0.15 -10.65
N MET A 223 16.92 -0.24 -9.47
CA MET A 223 15.54 0.04 -9.07
C MET A 223 15.28 1.54 -8.92
N GLU A 224 16.26 2.31 -8.44
CA GLU A 224 16.17 3.77 -8.39
C GLU A 224 16.18 4.43 -9.77
N ALA A 225 16.98 3.93 -10.70
CA ALA A 225 16.98 4.42 -12.08
C ALA A 225 15.61 4.17 -12.74
N LEU A 226 14.98 3.03 -12.47
CA LEU A 226 13.61 2.72 -12.90
C LEU A 226 12.58 3.65 -12.25
N LEU A 227 12.70 3.93 -10.95
CA LEU A 227 11.84 4.89 -10.26
C LEU A 227 12.01 6.31 -10.84
N ALA A 228 13.25 6.73 -11.11
CA ALA A 228 13.54 8.02 -11.72
C ALA A 228 12.94 8.11 -13.13
N LYS A 229 12.98 7.02 -13.91
CA LYS A 229 12.29 6.92 -15.21
C LYS A 229 10.77 7.09 -15.05
N LEU A 230 10.17 6.42 -14.08
CA LEU A 230 8.74 6.52 -13.79
C LEU A 230 8.32 7.94 -13.34
N LYS A 231 9.14 8.61 -12.52
CA LYS A 231 8.91 10.01 -12.13
C LYS A 231 9.03 10.97 -13.32
N ARG A 232 9.92 10.68 -14.27
CA ARG A 232 10.13 11.49 -15.48
C ARG A 232 8.99 11.35 -16.50
N SER A 233 8.29 10.22 -16.55
CA SER A 233 7.13 10.04 -17.44
C SER A 233 5.89 10.81 -17.03
N LEU A 234 5.88 11.44 -15.84
CA LEU A 234 4.76 12.25 -15.39
C LEU A 234 4.77 13.64 -16.06
N PRO A 235 3.62 14.14 -16.54
CA PRO A 235 3.53 15.49 -17.05
C PRO A 235 3.75 16.53 -15.92
N PRO A 236 4.23 17.75 -16.23
CA PRO A 236 4.51 18.78 -15.22
C PRO A 236 3.32 19.08 -14.30
N GLY A 237 2.10 19.08 -14.86
CA GLY A 237 0.86 19.28 -14.11
C GLY A 237 0.49 18.16 -13.15
N MET A 238 1.20 17.02 -13.15
CA MET A 238 1.03 15.91 -12.21
C MET A 238 2.17 15.73 -11.21
N LYS A 239 3.24 16.53 -11.34
CA LYS A 239 4.30 16.55 -10.34
C LYS A 239 3.84 17.33 -9.11
N TRP A 240 4.35 16.93 -7.94
CA TRP A 240 4.08 17.67 -6.71
C TRP A 240 4.62 19.09 -6.80
N GLN A 241 3.77 20.03 -6.42
CA GLN A 241 4.06 21.44 -6.31
C GLN A 241 3.56 21.83 -4.93
N ASP A 242 4.43 22.44 -4.13
CA ASP A 242 4.11 22.81 -2.76
C ASP A 242 3.04 23.91 -2.75
N PRO A 243 1.83 23.64 -2.22
CA PRO A 243 0.73 24.61 -2.20
C PRO A 243 1.08 25.89 -1.43
N ALA A 244 1.99 25.82 -0.45
CA ALA A 244 2.42 26.98 0.33
C ALA A 244 3.40 27.88 -0.43
N SER A 245 4.12 27.31 -1.40
CA SER A 245 5.16 28.00 -2.18
C SER A 245 4.66 28.46 -3.56
N SER A 246 3.47 28.03 -3.97
CA SER A 246 2.91 28.31 -5.30
C SER A 246 2.12 29.62 -5.38
N SER A 247 2.09 30.22 -6.57
CA SER A 247 1.37 31.47 -6.86
C SER A 247 -0.16 31.34 -6.69
N SER A 248 -0.86 32.47 -6.73
CA SER A 248 -2.33 32.56 -6.62
C SER A 248 -3.12 31.61 -7.53
N MET A 249 -2.52 31.09 -8.61
CA MET A 249 -3.16 30.14 -9.53
C MET A 249 -3.31 28.72 -8.95
N GLU A 250 -2.52 28.32 -7.94
CA GLU A 250 -2.66 26.98 -7.31
C GLU A 250 -3.84 26.90 -6.34
N ALA A 251 -4.37 28.04 -5.86
CA ALA A 251 -5.58 28.07 -5.04
C ALA A 251 -6.79 27.50 -5.81
N ASP A 252 -6.88 27.78 -7.11
CA ASP A 252 -7.98 27.38 -7.99
C ASP A 252 -7.90 25.92 -8.46
N VAL A 253 -6.76 25.24 -8.22
CA VAL A 253 -6.61 23.83 -8.60
C VAL A 253 -7.56 22.96 -7.76
N PRO A 254 -8.36 22.06 -8.38
CA PRO A 254 -9.24 21.17 -7.64
C PRO A 254 -8.48 20.31 -6.64
N ASP A 255 -8.97 20.21 -5.40
CA ASP A 255 -8.33 19.44 -4.32
C ASP A 255 -8.00 17.99 -4.71
N ARG A 256 -8.90 17.34 -5.47
CA ARG A 256 -8.68 16.00 -6.02
C ARG A 256 -7.36 15.88 -6.79
N LYS A 257 -7.00 16.89 -7.60
CA LYS A 257 -5.76 16.90 -8.38
C LYS A 257 -4.55 17.10 -7.47
N VAL A 258 -4.64 17.99 -6.49
CA VAL A 258 -3.58 18.19 -5.49
C VAL A 258 -3.31 16.91 -4.72
N ARG A 259 -4.37 16.20 -4.28
CA ARG A 259 -4.25 14.88 -3.64
C ARG A 259 -3.56 13.86 -4.54
N MET A 260 -3.90 13.81 -5.83
CA MET A 260 -3.22 12.90 -6.77
C MET A 260 -1.73 13.17 -6.85
N ARG A 261 -1.32 14.44 -7.01
CA ARG A 261 0.08 14.85 -7.05
C ARG A 261 0.82 14.45 -5.76
N LEU A 262 0.21 14.73 -4.60
CA LEU A 262 0.79 14.39 -3.30
C LEU A 262 0.95 12.88 -3.14
N VAL A 263 -0.08 12.12 -3.49
CA VAL A 263 -0.08 10.66 -3.40
C VAL A 263 1.01 10.06 -4.31
N ILE A 264 1.15 10.55 -5.54
CA ILE A 264 2.22 10.15 -6.46
C ILE A 264 3.59 10.43 -5.84
N TYR A 265 3.80 11.65 -5.34
CA TYR A 265 5.07 12.09 -4.76
C TYR A 265 5.46 11.29 -3.51
N THR A 266 4.55 11.18 -2.55
CA THR A 266 4.76 10.42 -1.32
C THR A 266 5.01 8.94 -1.61
N ARG A 267 4.25 8.30 -2.52
CA ARG A 267 4.48 6.89 -2.91
C ARG A 267 5.84 6.67 -3.56
N ALA A 268 6.30 7.60 -4.39
CA ALA A 268 7.63 7.51 -4.99
C ALA A 268 8.72 7.57 -3.91
N ASN A 269 8.64 8.55 -3.01
CA ASN A 269 9.62 8.71 -1.94
C ASN A 269 9.63 7.51 -0.98
N LEU A 270 8.44 7.03 -0.57
CA LEU A 270 8.31 5.88 0.33
C LEU A 270 8.85 4.59 -0.29
N LEU A 271 8.60 4.36 -1.59
CA LEU A 271 9.20 3.21 -2.29
C LEU A 271 10.72 3.33 -2.41
N GLN A 272 11.24 4.54 -2.65
CA GLN A 272 12.69 4.77 -2.69
C GLN A 272 13.35 4.50 -1.34
N MET A 273 12.74 4.99 -0.25
CA MET A 273 13.20 4.72 1.11
C MET A 273 13.15 3.23 1.41
N LEU A 274 12.07 2.53 1.02
CA LEU A 274 11.98 1.07 1.15
C LEU A 274 13.17 0.41 0.46
N ILE A 275 13.29 0.57 -0.86
CA ILE A 275 14.35 -0.05 -1.70
C ILE A 275 15.73 0.14 -1.07
N ARG A 276 16.05 1.38 -0.68
CA ARG A 276 17.34 1.70 -0.08
C ARG A 276 17.54 1.08 1.30
N ASN A 277 16.49 1.01 2.12
CA ASN A 277 16.55 0.40 3.44
C ASN A 277 16.92 -1.09 3.40
N ASN A 278 16.77 -1.76 2.25
CA ASN A 278 17.24 -3.13 2.06
C ASN A 278 18.75 -3.28 2.36
N LEU A 279 19.56 -2.25 2.06
CA LEU A 279 20.99 -2.24 2.36
C LEU A 279 21.27 -2.34 3.87
N HIS A 280 20.43 -1.74 4.71
CA HIS A 280 20.55 -1.83 6.16
C HIS A 280 20.07 -3.19 6.70
N LEU A 281 19.05 -3.79 6.09
CA LEU A 281 18.46 -5.05 6.55
C LEU A 281 19.29 -6.29 6.16
N ARG A 282 19.87 -6.29 4.95
CA ARG A 282 20.49 -7.49 4.35
C ARG A 282 21.83 -7.21 3.67
N GLY A 283 22.45 -6.06 3.89
CA GLY A 283 23.78 -5.75 3.36
C GLY A 283 24.79 -6.81 3.76
N CYS A 284 25.31 -7.55 2.77
CA CYS A 284 26.23 -8.65 2.99
C CYS A 284 27.63 -8.09 3.28
N GLU A 285 28.17 -8.37 4.48
CA GLU A 285 29.61 -8.26 4.75
C GLU A 285 30.32 -9.42 4.03
N LYS A 286 30.42 -9.34 2.71
CA LYS A 286 31.33 -10.21 1.96
C LYS A 286 32.61 -9.44 1.71
N ASP A 287 33.66 -9.94 2.34
CA ASP A 287 35.07 -9.71 2.01
C ASP A 287 35.60 -8.28 2.25
N GLY A 288 36.10 -8.02 3.46
CA GLY A 288 37.28 -7.17 3.70
C GLY A 288 37.27 -5.68 3.29
N GLU A 289 36.25 -5.16 2.61
CA GLU A 289 36.09 -3.74 2.27
C GLU A 289 35.26 -3.02 3.34
N TRP A 290 35.89 -2.80 4.49
CA TRP A 290 35.25 -2.17 5.65
C TRP A 290 34.80 -0.72 5.38
N ASP A 291 35.49 0.02 4.51
CA ASP A 291 35.26 1.47 4.34
C ASP A 291 34.16 1.81 3.32
N SER A 292 34.11 1.14 2.17
CA SER A 292 33.10 1.41 1.12
C SER A 292 31.69 1.12 1.62
N SER A 293 31.50 -0.03 2.29
CA SER A 293 30.18 -0.43 2.82
C SER A 293 29.66 0.49 3.94
N ARG A 294 30.55 1.16 4.67
CA ARG A 294 30.18 2.16 5.71
C ARG A 294 29.76 3.48 5.06
N SER A 295 30.48 3.91 4.02
CA SER A 295 30.13 5.08 3.22
C SER A 295 28.75 4.94 2.57
N ASP A 296 28.46 3.79 1.96
CA ASP A 296 27.19 3.54 1.26
C ASP A 296 25.98 3.45 2.22
N ARG A 297 26.18 2.89 3.41
CA ARG A 297 25.17 2.89 4.48
C ARG A 297 24.93 4.30 4.99
N SER A 298 25.98 5.09 5.23
CA SER A 298 25.85 6.49 5.63
C SER A 298 25.13 7.35 4.57
N TYR A 299 25.49 7.17 3.30
CA TYR A 299 24.79 7.81 2.18
C TYR A 299 23.31 7.42 2.13
N THR A 300 23.02 6.13 2.33
CA THR A 300 21.64 5.62 2.37
C THR A 300 20.84 6.25 3.52
N THR A 301 21.40 6.34 4.72
CA THR A 301 20.80 7.06 5.85
C THR A 301 20.46 8.49 5.48
N GLN A 302 21.42 9.22 4.89
CA GLN A 302 21.23 10.62 4.53
C GLN A 302 20.12 10.79 3.48
N VAL A 303 20.07 9.94 2.46
CA VAL A 303 19.04 9.96 1.42
C VAL A 303 17.67 9.65 2.02
N CYS A 304 17.55 8.60 2.84
CA CYS A 304 16.30 8.22 3.50
C CYS A 304 15.79 9.32 4.42
N HIS A 305 16.65 9.97 5.21
CA HIS A 305 16.28 11.10 6.05
C HIS A 305 15.78 12.29 5.23
N LYS A 306 16.48 12.67 4.15
CA LYS A 306 16.05 13.76 3.27
C LYS A 306 14.70 13.47 2.61
N LEU A 307 14.49 12.23 2.15
CA LEU A 307 13.23 11.81 1.55
C LEU A 307 12.09 11.81 2.57
N ALA A 308 12.33 11.32 3.79
CA ALA A 308 11.36 11.32 4.87
C ALA A 308 10.96 12.75 5.29
N ALA A 309 11.95 13.63 5.50
CA ALA A 309 11.72 15.04 5.82
C ALA A 309 10.89 15.73 4.73
N SER A 310 11.26 15.55 3.46
CA SER A 310 10.52 16.12 2.32
C SER A 310 9.09 15.57 2.22
N THR A 311 8.89 14.29 2.55
CA THR A 311 7.58 13.63 2.57
C THR A 311 6.70 14.19 3.69
N VAL A 312 7.25 14.36 4.90
CA VAL A 312 6.56 15.01 6.03
C VAL A 312 6.18 16.44 5.65
N GLN A 313 7.13 17.24 5.15
CA GLN A 313 6.88 18.62 4.74
C GLN A 313 5.76 18.72 3.70
N ALA A 314 5.77 17.87 2.67
CA ALA A 314 4.74 17.86 1.63
C ALA A 314 3.34 17.53 2.20
N VAL A 315 3.25 16.54 3.09
CA VAL A 315 1.99 16.19 3.75
C VAL A 315 1.51 17.33 4.65
N VAL A 316 2.41 17.89 5.47
CA VAL A 316 2.11 18.98 6.40
C VAL A 316 1.64 20.22 5.64
N SER A 317 2.31 20.59 4.55
CA SER A 317 1.91 21.72 3.70
C SER A 317 0.49 21.54 3.17
N TYR A 318 0.17 20.35 2.63
CA TYR A 318 -1.18 20.03 2.15
C TYR A 318 -2.24 20.14 3.25
N VAL A 319 -1.99 19.51 4.41
CA VAL A 319 -2.94 19.51 5.54
C VAL A 319 -3.21 20.95 6.02
N ARG A 320 -2.16 21.78 6.11
CA ARG A 320 -2.27 23.18 6.55
C ARG A 320 -3.03 24.07 5.56
N THR A 321 -2.81 23.90 4.25
CA THR A 321 -3.42 24.74 3.22
C THR A 321 -4.84 24.34 2.84
N ARG A 322 -5.12 23.04 2.64
CA ARG A 322 -6.40 22.60 2.08
C ARG A 322 -7.48 22.31 3.11
N ARG A 323 -7.15 22.16 4.40
CA ARG A 323 -8.06 22.01 5.57
C ARG A 323 -9.29 21.10 5.36
N ARG A 324 -9.28 20.16 4.40
CA ARG A 324 -10.31 19.15 4.19
C ARG A 324 -9.83 17.84 4.81
N GLU A 325 -10.34 17.55 5.99
CA GLU A 325 -9.51 16.97 7.05
C GLU A 325 -9.59 15.44 7.13
N ARG A 326 -10.73 14.84 6.78
CA ARG A 326 -10.97 13.39 6.98
C ARG A 326 -10.69 12.54 5.75
N SER A 327 -11.07 13.01 4.57
CA SER A 327 -10.90 12.28 3.32
C SER A 327 -9.44 11.90 3.04
N PHE A 328 -8.50 12.65 3.62
CA PHE A 328 -7.06 12.43 3.44
C PHE A 328 -6.28 12.26 4.75
N GLY A 329 -6.87 12.53 5.91
CA GLY A 329 -6.20 12.48 7.22
C GLY A 329 -5.55 11.12 7.51
N THR A 330 -6.26 10.01 7.29
CA THR A 330 -5.71 8.66 7.50
C THR A 330 -4.49 8.40 6.61
N TYR A 331 -4.55 8.80 5.34
CA TYR A 331 -3.42 8.66 4.42
C TYR A 331 -2.22 9.52 4.87
N ALA A 332 -2.48 10.78 5.24
CA ALA A 332 -1.46 11.70 5.74
C ALA A 332 -0.77 11.15 6.99
N THR A 333 -1.53 10.67 7.98
CA THR A 333 -0.99 10.06 9.19
C THR A 333 -0.14 8.84 8.88
N LEU A 334 -0.59 7.93 8.01
CA LEU A 334 0.21 6.76 7.62
C LEU A 334 1.53 7.15 6.94
N CYS A 335 1.52 8.16 6.08
CA CYS A 335 2.74 8.64 5.42
C CYS A 335 3.71 9.28 6.42
N ILE A 336 3.19 10.03 7.40
CA ILE A 336 4.01 10.61 8.47
C ILE A 336 4.64 9.49 9.30
N ILE A 337 3.85 8.53 9.81
CA ILE A 337 4.38 7.43 10.64
C ILE A 337 5.49 6.68 9.88
N GLU A 338 5.25 6.34 8.62
CA GLU A 338 6.21 5.61 7.81
C GLU A 338 7.49 6.41 7.54
N SER A 339 7.37 7.72 7.29
CA SER A 339 8.53 8.61 7.14
C SER A 339 9.32 8.72 8.44
N LEU A 340 8.62 8.86 9.58
CA LEU A 340 9.24 8.88 10.90
C LEU A 340 9.95 7.56 11.20
N HIS A 341 9.38 6.42 10.81
CA HIS A 341 10.02 5.11 10.98
C HIS A 341 11.40 5.06 10.31
N TYR A 342 11.53 5.50 9.07
CA TYR A 342 12.82 5.56 8.38
C TYR A 342 13.79 6.57 9.01
N MET A 343 13.31 7.68 9.58
CA MET A 343 14.17 8.65 10.28
C MET A 343 14.64 8.21 11.66
N LEU A 344 13.88 7.32 12.32
CA LEU A 344 14.13 6.94 13.71
C LEU A 344 14.83 5.59 13.83
N SER A 345 14.69 4.71 12.84
CA SER A 345 15.22 3.34 12.86
C SER A 345 16.66 3.22 12.35
N VAL A 346 17.19 4.27 11.71
CA VAL A 346 18.54 4.26 11.18
C VAL A 346 19.48 4.92 12.20
N PRO A 347 20.53 4.23 12.69
CA PRO A 347 21.48 4.83 13.64
C PRO A 347 22.17 6.02 12.97
N SER A 348 22.16 7.18 13.64
CA SER A 348 22.94 8.35 13.20
C SER A 348 24.40 7.91 13.15
N ALA A 349 25.01 8.04 11.97
CA ALA A 349 26.43 7.79 11.82
C ALA A 349 27.20 8.72 12.76
N GLU A 350 28.07 8.14 13.59
CA GLU A 350 28.98 8.88 14.46
C GLU A 350 29.79 9.91 13.67
N ASP A 351 29.86 11.11 14.23
CA ASP A 351 30.83 12.20 14.01
C ASP A 351 31.28 12.42 12.55
N GLY A 352 30.41 13.07 11.77
CA GLY A 352 30.76 13.68 10.48
C GLY A 352 30.27 15.12 10.37
N ILE A 353 30.94 15.93 9.54
CA ILE A 353 30.66 17.36 9.30
C ILE A 353 29.21 17.64 8.80
N GLY A 354 28.48 16.60 8.37
CA GLY A 354 27.05 16.68 7.98
C GLY A 354 26.06 16.16 9.03
N SER A 355 26.51 15.75 10.22
CA SER A 355 25.66 15.22 11.30
C SER A 355 24.74 16.30 11.88
N ASP A 356 25.26 17.51 12.07
CA ASP A 356 24.51 18.62 12.68
C ASP A 356 23.33 19.08 11.81
N ASP A 357 23.53 19.21 10.49
CA ASP A 357 22.46 19.56 9.54
C ASP A 357 21.39 18.46 9.43
N LEU A 358 21.81 17.20 9.55
CA LEU A 358 20.93 16.04 9.52
C LEU A 358 20.05 15.96 10.79
N GLU A 359 20.65 16.17 11.97
CA GLU A 359 19.91 16.21 13.23
C GLU A 359 18.99 17.44 13.30
N ALA A 360 19.41 18.60 12.79
CA ALA A 360 18.54 19.77 12.67
C ALA A 360 17.32 19.50 11.77
N THR A 361 17.55 18.88 10.60
CA THR A 361 16.48 18.48 9.67
C THR A 361 15.51 17.49 10.30
N LYS A 362 16.03 16.52 11.06
CA LYS A 362 15.24 15.52 11.78
C LYS A 362 14.41 16.16 12.89
N ALA A 363 15.00 17.04 13.69
CA ALA A 363 14.30 17.78 14.75
C ALA A 363 13.14 18.62 14.18
N LEU A 364 13.40 19.38 13.11
CA LEU A 364 12.38 20.17 12.42
C LEU A 364 11.25 19.28 11.85
N SER A 365 11.60 18.15 11.25
CA SER A 365 10.62 17.21 10.68
C SER A 365 9.76 16.57 11.77
N LEU A 366 10.35 16.23 12.92
CA LEU A 366 9.63 15.71 14.08
C LEU A 366 8.66 16.73 14.66
N GLU A 367 9.08 18.00 14.79
CA GLU A 367 8.22 19.09 15.24
C GLU A 367 7.03 19.30 14.29
N GLN A 368 7.29 19.39 12.98
CA GLN A 368 6.24 19.53 11.97
C GLN A 368 5.27 18.35 11.97
N ALA A 369 5.79 17.12 12.08
CA ALA A 369 4.98 15.91 12.19
C ALA A 369 4.11 15.93 13.46
N TRP A 370 4.70 16.29 14.60
CA TRP A 370 4.01 16.38 15.88
C TRP A 370 2.86 17.38 15.83
N GLU A 371 3.10 18.59 15.35
CA GLU A 371 2.06 19.61 15.21
C GLU A 371 0.93 19.16 14.30
N CYS A 372 1.26 18.58 13.14
CA CYS A 372 0.28 18.10 12.18
C CYS A 372 -0.56 16.95 12.74
N LEU A 373 0.07 15.97 13.39
CA LEU A 373 -0.65 14.87 14.04
C LEU A 373 -1.51 15.36 15.20
N ASN A 374 -1.05 16.35 15.98
CA ASN A 374 -1.82 16.97 17.06
C ASN A 374 -3.08 17.67 16.53
N ASP A 375 -2.94 18.42 15.43
CA ASP A 375 -4.07 19.02 14.74
C ASP A 375 -5.07 17.97 14.22
N LEU A 376 -4.60 16.92 13.54
CA LEU A 376 -5.44 15.79 13.10
C LEU A 376 -6.12 15.04 14.26
N SER A 377 -5.42 14.88 15.38
CA SER A 377 -5.94 14.25 16.60
C SER A 377 -7.05 15.09 17.24
N ARG A 378 -6.88 16.42 17.32
CA ARG A 378 -7.93 17.35 17.79
C ARG A 378 -9.21 17.28 16.95
N ARG A 379 -9.07 16.92 15.67
CA ARG A 379 -10.17 16.68 14.72
C ARG A 379 -10.78 15.28 14.82
N GLN A 380 -10.46 14.55 15.90
CA GLN A 380 -10.97 13.23 16.26
C GLN A 380 -10.59 12.14 15.24
N LEU A 381 -9.40 12.24 14.66
CA LEU A 381 -8.82 11.17 13.86
C LEU A 381 -8.04 10.21 14.77
N THR A 382 -8.58 9.01 15.00
CA THR A 382 -8.05 8.03 15.95
C THR A 382 -6.61 7.60 15.64
N ILE A 383 -6.27 7.43 14.36
CA ILE A 383 -4.90 7.06 13.97
C ILE A 383 -3.88 8.12 14.36
N ALA A 384 -4.22 9.40 14.23
CA ALA A 384 -3.32 10.48 14.60
C ALA A 384 -3.11 10.51 16.11
N THR A 385 -4.17 10.27 16.90
CA THR A 385 -4.07 10.14 18.35
C THR A 385 -3.15 8.98 18.75
N ASN A 386 -3.27 7.82 18.08
CA ASN A 386 -2.40 6.67 18.33
C ASN A 386 -0.95 6.95 17.93
N ALA A 387 -0.74 7.58 16.78
CA ALA A 387 0.58 7.98 16.29
C ALA A 387 1.29 8.93 17.26
N LEU A 388 0.57 9.92 17.82
CA LEU A 388 1.13 10.84 18.83
C LEU A 388 1.56 10.13 20.10
N LYS A 389 0.78 9.16 20.58
CA LYS A 389 1.15 8.38 21.78
C LYS A 389 2.47 7.65 21.57
N VAL A 390 2.63 7.01 20.41
CA VAL A 390 3.87 6.31 20.04
C VAL A 390 5.02 7.30 19.93
N LEU A 391 4.81 8.41 19.22
CA LEU A 391 5.84 9.44 19.02
C LEU A 391 6.29 10.07 20.35
N LYS A 392 5.35 10.30 21.27
CA LYS A 392 5.63 10.79 22.61
C LYS A 392 6.53 9.83 23.40
N GLY A 393 6.20 8.53 23.38
CA GLY A 393 7.02 7.50 24.02
C GLY A 393 8.44 7.42 23.45
N ILE A 394 8.59 7.61 22.12
CA ILE A 394 9.91 7.65 21.48
C ILE A 394 10.71 8.89 21.89
N ILE A 395 10.07 10.06 21.99
CA ILE A 395 10.73 11.30 22.43
C ILE A 395 11.13 11.19 23.91
N GLU A 396 10.24 10.72 24.78
CA GLU A 396 10.48 10.59 26.22
C GLU A 396 11.58 9.57 26.54
N SER A 397 11.66 8.46 25.79
CA SER A 397 12.74 7.48 25.93
C SER A 397 14.11 8.03 25.50
N ARG A 398 14.18 8.88 24.46
CA ARG A 398 15.42 9.57 24.08
C ARG A 398 15.87 10.62 25.10
N ILE A 399 14.93 11.36 25.69
CA ILE A 399 15.24 12.36 26.73
C ILE A 399 15.71 11.68 28.03
N SER A 400 15.18 10.49 28.35
CA SER A 400 15.56 9.74 29.56
C SER A 400 16.88 8.97 29.42
N ASN A 401 17.35 8.71 28.19
CA ASN A 401 18.62 8.04 27.90
C ASN A 401 19.51 8.84 26.92
N PRO A 402 20.08 9.98 27.32
CA PRO A 402 21.09 10.68 26.52
C PRO A 402 22.49 10.03 26.59
N LEU A 403 22.69 8.95 27.37
CA LEU A 403 24.02 8.41 27.74
C LEU A 403 24.22 6.88 27.57
N SER A 404 23.34 6.15 26.86
CA SER A 404 23.52 4.71 26.63
C SER A 404 23.68 4.35 25.15
N LEU A 405 24.56 5.08 24.46
CA LEU A 405 25.13 4.69 23.18
C LEU A 405 26.64 4.63 23.34
N GLY A 406 27.13 3.47 23.77
CA GLY A 406 28.55 3.24 23.98
C GLY A 406 28.83 2.16 25.01
N GLU A 407 28.32 0.95 24.82
CA GLU A 407 28.98 -0.24 25.37
C GLU A 407 28.46 -1.49 24.64
N GLN A 408 29.36 -2.12 23.87
CA GLN A 408 29.20 -3.51 23.47
C GLN A 408 29.11 -4.37 24.74
N PRO A 409 28.24 -5.40 24.82
CA PRO A 409 28.46 -6.45 25.80
C PRO A 409 29.54 -7.38 25.25
N ALA A 410 30.80 -7.09 25.60
CA ALA A 410 31.84 -8.10 25.62
C ALA A 410 31.49 -9.12 26.72
N THR A 411 31.35 -10.38 26.30
CA THR A 411 31.50 -11.62 27.06
C THR A 411 31.69 -11.49 28.59
N ALA A 412 30.65 -11.85 29.34
CA ALA A 412 30.78 -12.32 30.71
C ALA A 412 30.07 -13.68 30.84
N SER A 413 30.88 -14.73 30.76
CA SER A 413 30.53 -16.11 31.08
C SER A 413 30.12 -16.24 32.54
N LEU A 414 28.91 -16.76 32.80
CA LEU A 414 28.53 -17.35 34.08
C LEU A 414 27.86 -18.71 33.88
N ASN A 415 28.63 -19.70 34.29
CA ASN A 415 28.31 -21.10 34.61
C ASN A 415 26.87 -21.32 35.11
N ILE A 416 26.18 -22.30 34.52
CA ILE A 416 25.08 -23.01 35.18
C ILE A 416 25.37 -24.51 35.07
N GLN A 417 25.75 -25.08 36.22
CA GLN A 417 25.80 -26.52 36.45
C GLN A 417 24.38 -27.11 36.44
N ASP A 418 24.29 -28.28 35.81
CA ASP A 418 23.41 -29.43 36.07
C ASP A 418 22.16 -29.21 36.93
N HIS A 419 20.98 -29.36 36.30
CA HIS A 419 19.94 -30.29 36.76
C HIS A 419 18.90 -30.55 35.66
N GLN A 420 18.91 -31.78 35.12
CA GLN A 420 17.78 -32.37 34.38
C GLN A 420 16.59 -32.67 35.31
N PRO A 421 15.37 -32.72 34.75
CA PRO A 421 14.58 -33.98 34.80
C PRO A 421 13.85 -34.26 33.45
N PRO A 422 13.22 -35.43 33.24
CA PRO A 422 13.60 -36.33 32.15
C PRO A 422 12.67 -36.30 30.93
N VAL A 423 13.25 -36.78 29.83
CA VAL A 423 12.64 -37.11 28.55
C VAL A 423 11.87 -38.43 28.66
N ASP A 424 10.63 -38.46 28.17
CA ASP A 424 10.03 -39.70 27.66
C ASP A 424 10.22 -39.77 26.14
N GLN A 425 11.06 -40.72 25.77
CA GLN A 425 11.61 -40.98 24.46
C GLN A 425 10.79 -42.10 23.81
N ALA A 426 9.96 -41.81 22.81
CA ALA A 426 9.51 -42.83 21.87
C ALA A 426 9.08 -42.24 20.53
N MET A 427 9.73 -42.74 19.47
CA MET A 427 9.31 -42.71 18.06
C MET A 427 9.62 -41.46 17.22
N ILE A 428 10.91 -41.18 17.03
CA ILE A 428 11.43 -40.86 15.70
C ILE A 428 12.63 -41.78 15.46
N ASN A 429 12.41 -42.88 14.76
CA ASN A 429 13.43 -43.67 14.08
C ASN A 429 12.72 -44.58 13.08
N ASN A 430 12.39 -44.03 11.92
CA ASN A 430 12.27 -44.74 10.65
C ASN A 430 11.90 -43.73 9.58
N VAL A 431 12.88 -43.30 8.79
CA VAL A 431 12.86 -43.22 7.31
C VAL A 431 14.20 -42.56 6.92
N ALA A 432 15.26 -43.35 6.98
CA ALA A 432 16.53 -43.04 6.33
C ALA A 432 17.30 -44.34 6.06
N SER A 433 16.68 -45.27 5.34
CA SER A 433 17.41 -46.30 4.63
C SER A 433 16.49 -46.96 3.61
N GLN A 434 16.67 -46.61 2.34
CA GLN A 434 16.81 -47.58 1.23
C GLN A 434 16.87 -46.80 -0.08
N ARG A 435 18.10 -46.64 -0.56
CA ARG A 435 18.44 -46.31 -1.94
C ARG A 435 18.93 -47.60 -2.58
N GLY A 436 18.34 -48.00 -3.70
CA GLY A 436 18.99 -48.85 -4.69
C GLY A 436 18.29 -50.17 -5.02
N ALA A 437 17.56 -50.20 -6.14
CA ALA A 437 17.65 -51.25 -7.17
C ALA A 437 16.89 -50.81 -8.43
N SER A 438 17.40 -51.22 -9.59
CA SER A 438 17.20 -50.64 -10.92
C SER A 438 16.06 -51.27 -11.75
N ALA A 439 15.58 -50.47 -12.72
CA ALA A 439 15.13 -50.79 -14.09
C ALA A 439 13.92 -51.72 -14.34
N GLU A 440 12.89 -51.22 -15.06
CA GLU A 440 12.59 -51.61 -16.45
C GLU A 440 11.44 -50.76 -17.05
N ILE A 441 11.44 -50.65 -18.39
CA ILE A 441 10.62 -49.78 -19.24
C ILE A 441 9.40 -50.56 -19.77
N THR A 442 8.18 -50.00 -19.71
CA THR A 442 7.10 -50.24 -20.69
C THR A 442 5.99 -49.17 -20.63
N GLY A 443 5.75 -48.48 -21.75
CA GLY A 443 4.43 -48.15 -22.36
C GLY A 443 3.40 -47.22 -21.67
N PRO A 444 2.70 -46.34 -22.42
CA PRO A 444 1.81 -45.32 -21.85
C PRO A 444 0.41 -45.89 -21.56
N GLN A 445 -0.16 -45.55 -20.39
CA GLN A 445 -1.58 -45.75 -20.10
C GLN A 445 -2.23 -44.40 -19.82
N ASP A 446 -3.28 -44.12 -20.59
CA ASP A 446 -4.21 -43.01 -20.45
C ASP A 446 -4.77 -42.95 -19.02
N LEU A 447 -4.58 -41.80 -18.36
CA LEU A 447 -5.25 -41.47 -17.10
C LEU A 447 -6.37 -40.48 -17.39
N ASP A 448 -7.58 -41.03 -17.36
CA ASP A 448 -8.88 -40.38 -17.48
C ASP A 448 -9.12 -39.44 -16.29
N PHE A 449 -9.23 -38.13 -16.54
CA PHE A 449 -9.53 -37.10 -15.54
C PHE A 449 -11.05 -36.93 -15.35
N SER A 450 -11.74 -37.99 -14.98
CA SER A 450 -13.14 -37.90 -14.57
C SER A 450 -13.22 -37.46 -13.10
N ILE A 451 -13.68 -36.23 -12.88
CA ILE A 451 -13.93 -35.64 -11.55
C ILE A 451 -15.15 -36.32 -10.94
N ASP A 452 -14.98 -36.85 -9.71
CA ASP A 452 -16.03 -37.49 -8.93
C ASP A 452 -17.25 -36.55 -8.72
N PRO A 453 -18.45 -36.91 -9.22
CA PRO A 453 -19.64 -36.07 -9.14
C PRO A 453 -20.22 -35.94 -7.72
N GLN A 454 -19.58 -36.51 -6.69
CA GLN A 454 -19.97 -36.35 -5.28
C GLN A 454 -19.01 -35.50 -4.44
N PHE A 455 -18.02 -34.83 -5.05
CA PHE A 455 -17.14 -33.91 -4.32
C PHE A 455 -17.84 -32.59 -3.98
N THR A 456 -18.57 -32.56 -2.87
CA THR A 456 -19.09 -31.32 -2.26
C THR A 456 -17.99 -30.59 -1.51
N LEU A 457 -17.72 -29.34 -1.90
CA LEU A 457 -16.87 -28.40 -1.17
C LEU A 457 -17.32 -28.30 0.31
N PRO A 458 -16.39 -28.21 1.28
CA PRO A 458 -16.76 -28.00 2.66
C PRO A 458 -17.54 -26.69 2.80
N VAL A 459 -18.71 -26.78 3.44
CA VAL A 459 -19.53 -25.61 3.81
C VAL A 459 -18.69 -24.78 4.78
N LEU A 460 -18.19 -23.63 4.31
CA LEU A 460 -17.52 -22.64 5.15
C LEU A 460 -18.48 -22.20 6.27
N PRO A 461 -18.01 -22.08 7.53
CA PRO A 461 -18.85 -21.56 8.60
C PRO A 461 -19.37 -20.17 8.21
N GLY A 462 -20.65 -19.92 8.52
CA GLY A 462 -21.28 -18.62 8.30
C GLY A 462 -20.55 -17.51 9.06
N PRO A 463 -20.89 -16.23 8.79
CA PRO A 463 -20.24 -15.12 9.47
C PRO A 463 -20.55 -15.21 10.97
N GLU A 464 -19.56 -15.57 11.77
CA GLU A 464 -19.58 -15.35 13.21
C GLU A 464 -19.78 -13.85 13.42
N VAL A 465 -20.98 -13.51 13.88
CA VAL A 465 -21.28 -12.18 14.42
C VAL A 465 -20.68 -12.19 15.81
N ASP A 466 -19.42 -11.77 15.91
CA ASP A 466 -18.84 -11.41 17.20
C ASP A 466 -19.57 -10.17 17.71
N ASP A 467 -20.60 -10.41 18.52
CA ASP A 467 -20.98 -9.53 19.60
C ASP A 467 -19.85 -9.61 20.63
N GLU A 468 -18.95 -8.62 20.63
CA GLU A 468 -18.42 -8.02 21.85
C GLU A 468 -17.32 -6.98 21.60
N SER A 469 -17.22 -6.11 22.60
CA SER A 469 -16.24 -5.06 22.77
C SER A 469 -14.83 -5.46 22.37
N LEU A 470 -14.22 -4.69 21.47
CA LEU A 470 -12.77 -4.45 21.46
C LEU A 470 -12.55 -3.15 20.68
N MET A 471 -12.41 -2.06 21.46
CA MET A 471 -11.41 -1.04 21.17
C MET A 471 -10.05 -1.76 21.13
N GLY A 472 -9.81 -2.50 20.07
CA GLY A 472 -8.68 -3.39 19.91
C GLY A 472 -7.44 -2.57 19.63
N THR A 473 -6.63 -2.45 20.68
CA THR A 473 -5.22 -2.05 20.73
C THR A 473 -4.31 -2.96 19.89
N ASP A 474 -4.74 -3.38 18.71
CA ASP A 474 -3.94 -4.21 17.81
C ASP A 474 -3.06 -3.33 16.93
N MET A 475 -2.21 -2.54 17.59
CA MET A 475 -1.04 -1.86 17.00
C MET A 475 0.15 -2.84 16.90
N GLY A 476 -0.11 -4.16 16.83
CA GLY A 476 0.90 -5.21 16.72
C GLY A 476 1.72 -5.18 15.43
N ILE A 477 1.36 -4.35 14.45
CA ILE A 477 2.06 -4.22 13.16
C ILE A 477 3.33 -3.35 13.29
N TRP A 478 3.51 -2.63 14.40
CA TRP A 478 4.72 -1.81 14.65
C TRP A 478 5.71 -2.48 15.62
N SER A 479 5.56 -3.78 15.89
CA SER A 479 6.64 -4.56 16.49
C SER A 479 7.74 -4.76 15.44
N THR A 480 8.93 -4.26 15.73
CA THR A 480 10.17 -4.43 14.97
C THR A 480 10.46 -5.89 14.60
N GLU A 481 9.87 -6.87 15.28
CA GLU A 481 10.06 -8.29 15.00
C GLU A 481 9.22 -8.82 13.83
N HIS A 482 8.05 -8.23 13.53
CA HIS A 482 7.16 -8.77 12.49
C HIS A 482 7.58 -8.40 11.06
N MET A 483 8.45 -7.39 10.88
CA MET A 483 9.06 -7.07 9.59
C MET A 483 10.43 -7.76 9.39
N MET A 484 11.01 -8.32 10.46
CA MET A 484 12.30 -9.01 10.44
C MET A 484 12.18 -10.49 10.06
N TYR A 485 10.99 -11.11 10.19
CA TYR A 485 10.79 -12.56 10.08
C TYR A 485 9.80 -13.04 9.00
N THR A 486 9.43 -12.21 8.04
CA THR A 486 8.74 -12.61 6.80
C THR A 486 9.36 -11.91 5.62
#